data_AF-A0A1W9GIT2-F1
#
_entry.id   AF-A0A1W9GIT2-F1
#
_cell.length_a   1.000
_cell.length_b   1.000
_cell.length_c   1.000
_cell.angle_alpha   90.00
_cell.angle_beta   90.00
_cell.angle_gamma   90.00
#
_symmetry.space_group_name_H-M   'P 1'
#
loop_
_entity.id
_entity.type
_entity.pdbx_description
1 polymer ?
#
loop_
_entity_poly.entity_id
_entity_poly.type
_entity_poly.pdbx_seq_one_letter_code
_entity_poly.pdbx_strand_id
1 'polypeptide(L)'
;MVTISQQEVERRLGTVPCAICKESSFGIDERVKGTDGEWRGICKKCYYTFPVHADMEFYLRTQPDVPYRLKEISCTACDHRGVSLDFRATMSVRDAYYFVTCQACKRQFPEKSSLEAFE
;
A
#
# COMPACT_ATOMS: atom_id res chain seq x y z
N MET A 1 10.48 -15.12 1.50
CA MET A 1 9.32 -14.24 1.83
C MET A 1 9.87 -12.98 2.45
N VAL A 2 9.61 -11.82 1.85
CA VAL A 2 10.07 -10.52 2.40
C VAL A 2 9.03 -10.08 3.42
N THR A 3 9.32 -10.32 4.70
CA THR A 3 8.44 -9.88 5.79
C THR A 3 8.74 -8.40 6.06
N ILE A 4 7.90 -7.51 5.54
CA ILE A 4 8.02 -6.08 5.83
C ILE A 4 7.76 -5.83 7.32
N SER A 5 8.54 -4.93 7.94
CA SER A 5 8.36 -4.59 9.36
C SER A 5 7.26 -3.54 9.53
N GLN A 6 6.64 -3.52 10.72
CA GLN A 6 5.64 -2.51 11.07
C GLN A 6 6.14 -1.09 10.91
N GLN A 7 7.33 -0.80 11.45
CA GLN A 7 7.95 0.52 11.41
C GLN A 7 8.13 0.99 9.96
N GLU A 8 8.46 0.07 9.05
CA GLU A 8 8.61 0.39 7.64
C GLU A 8 7.27 0.69 6.97
N VAL A 9 6.22 -0.07 7.30
CA VAL A 9 4.86 0.22 6.83
C VAL A 9 4.38 1.59 7.34
N GLU A 10 4.53 1.89 8.63
CA GLU A 10 4.15 3.19 9.20
C GLU A 10 4.90 4.35 8.55
N ARG A 11 6.21 4.19 8.35
CA ARG A 11 7.05 5.18 7.66
C ARG A 11 6.54 5.44 6.24
N ARG A 12 6.23 4.37 5.50
CA ARG A 12 5.75 4.49 4.11
C ARG A 12 4.32 5.02 4.05
N LEU A 13 3.44 4.66 4.96
CA LEU A 13 2.10 5.24 5.08
C LEU A 13 2.16 6.76 5.29
N GLY A 14 3.16 7.28 6.01
CA GLY A 14 3.39 8.72 6.17
C GLY A 14 3.68 9.49 4.88
N THR A 15 3.83 8.83 3.73
CA THR A 15 4.02 9.46 2.42
C THR A 15 2.72 9.74 1.67
N VAL A 16 1.57 9.32 2.20
CA VAL A 16 0.25 9.54 1.58
C VAL A 16 -0.69 10.25 2.54
N PRO A 17 -1.62 11.09 2.05
CA PRO A 17 -2.57 11.79 2.92
C PRO A 17 -3.69 10.87 3.39
N CYS A 18 -4.16 11.08 4.62
CA CYS A 18 -5.36 10.40 5.13
C CYS A 18 -6.57 10.76 4.25
N ALA A 19 -7.40 9.78 3.89
CA ALA A 19 -8.59 10.02 3.09
C ALA A 19 -9.58 11.00 3.75
N ILE A 20 -9.60 11.06 5.09
CA ILE A 20 -10.55 11.86 5.88
C ILE A 20 -9.99 13.24 6.22
N CYS A 21 -8.93 13.33 7.04
CA CYS A 21 -8.41 14.61 7.53
C CYS A 21 -7.23 15.17 6.72
N LYS A 22 -6.79 14.47 5.67
CA LYS A 22 -5.67 14.82 4.79
C LYS A 22 -4.28 14.92 5.46
N GLU A 23 -4.18 14.70 6.77
CA GLU A 23 -2.90 14.59 7.48
C GLU A 23 -2.21 13.24 7.16
N SER A 24 -0.88 13.20 7.23
CA SER A 24 -0.06 12.01 6.88
C SER A 24 0.59 11.39 8.12
N SER A 25 -0.18 11.21 9.19
CA SER A 25 0.28 10.61 10.45
C SER A 25 -0.51 9.36 10.78
N PHE A 26 0.16 8.21 10.74
CA PHE A 26 -0.46 6.90 10.89
C PHE A 26 0.25 6.05 11.95
N GLY A 27 -0.48 5.07 12.45
CA GLY A 27 0.05 3.93 13.19
C GLY A 27 -0.53 2.62 12.68
N ILE A 28 0.08 1.50 13.05
CA ILE A 28 -0.47 0.16 12.84
C ILE A 28 -0.86 -0.42 14.20
N ASP A 29 -2.08 -0.94 14.31
CA ASP A 29 -2.53 -1.69 15.48
C ASP A 29 -2.34 -3.19 15.25
N GLU A 30 -1.39 -3.80 15.98
CA GLU A 30 -1.07 -5.23 15.90
C GLU A 30 -2.08 -6.13 16.63
N ARG A 31 -2.85 -5.55 17.56
CA ARG A 31 -3.78 -6.30 18.43
C ARG A 31 -5.04 -6.68 17.65
N VAL A 32 -5.32 -5.93 16.59
CA VAL A 32 -6.35 -6.20 15.60
C VAL A 32 -5.68 -6.68 14.30
N LYS A 33 -4.95 -7.80 14.36
CA LYS A 33 -4.73 -8.58 13.14
C LYS A 33 -6.10 -9.04 12.66
N GLY A 34 -6.51 -8.59 11.48
CA GLY A 34 -7.69 -9.10 10.83
C GLY A 34 -7.57 -10.61 10.63
N THR A 35 -8.69 -11.27 10.40
CA THR A 35 -8.71 -12.63 9.85
C THR A 35 -7.78 -12.62 8.62
N ASP A 36 -6.82 -13.54 8.55
CA ASP A 36 -5.89 -13.70 7.40
C ASP A 36 -4.63 -12.79 7.34
N GLY A 37 -4.16 -12.23 8.46
CA GLY A 37 -2.84 -11.58 8.51
C GLY A 37 -2.79 -10.15 7.97
N GLU A 38 -3.96 -9.56 7.74
CA GLU A 38 -4.15 -8.13 7.47
C GLU A 38 -3.82 -7.29 8.72
N TRP A 39 -3.16 -6.15 8.53
CA TRP A 39 -2.90 -5.18 9.57
C TRP A 39 -3.94 -4.07 9.52
N ARG A 40 -4.26 -3.48 10.68
CA ARG A 40 -5.16 -2.34 10.75
C ARG A 40 -4.37 -1.05 10.92
N GLY A 41 -4.39 -0.21 9.89
CA GLY A 41 -3.86 1.15 9.97
C GLY A 41 -4.83 2.08 10.70
N ILE A 42 -4.29 3.03 11.46
CA ILE A 42 -5.05 4.08 12.15
C ILE A 42 -4.41 5.44 11.90
N CYS A 43 -5.22 6.44 11.55
CA CYS A 43 -4.76 7.82 11.53
C CYS A 43 -4.65 8.34 12.97
N LYS A 44 -3.47 8.83 13.38
CA LYS A 44 -3.22 9.33 14.74
C LYS A 44 -3.95 10.64 15.07
N LYS A 45 -4.61 11.26 14.08
CA LYS A 45 -5.28 12.56 14.21
C LYS A 45 -6.80 12.47 14.24
N CYS A 46 -7.40 11.75 13.29
CA CYS A 46 -8.85 11.56 13.23
C CYS A 46 -9.30 10.17 13.68
N TYR A 47 -8.37 9.31 14.10
CA TYR A 47 -8.63 7.93 14.55
C TYR A 47 -9.34 7.04 13.53
N TYR A 48 -9.38 7.47 12.27
CA TYR A 48 -9.92 6.68 11.17
C TYR A 48 -9.05 5.44 10.95
N THR A 49 -9.68 4.27 10.87
CA THR A 49 -9.00 2.99 10.65
C THR A 49 -9.20 2.48 9.23
N PHE A 50 -8.20 1.84 8.66
CA PHE A 50 -8.23 1.28 7.31
C PHE A 50 -7.42 -0.04 7.26
N PRO A 51 -7.75 -0.95 6.33
CA PRO A 51 -7.01 -2.20 6.17
C PRO A 51 -5.66 -1.97 5.46
N VAL A 52 -4.65 -2.72 5.87
CA VAL A 52 -3.31 -2.75 5.30
C VAL A 52 -2.91 -4.20 5.04
N HIS A 53 -2.75 -4.54 3.77
CA HIS A 53 -2.40 -5.87 3.33
C HIS A 53 -0.90 -5.94 3.07
N ALA A 54 -0.18 -6.68 3.91
CA ALA A 54 1.27 -6.89 3.78
C ALA A 54 1.62 -8.24 3.14
N ASP A 55 0.70 -9.21 3.13
CA ASP A 55 0.84 -10.45 2.36
C ASP A 55 0.24 -10.28 0.97
N MET A 56 1.09 -10.07 -0.02
CA MET A 56 0.67 -9.81 -1.40
C MET A 56 0.64 -11.07 -2.26
N GLU A 57 1.06 -12.23 -1.75
CA GLU A 57 1.14 -13.45 -2.57
C GLU A 57 -0.26 -13.91 -3.00
N PHE A 58 -1.20 -13.98 -2.06
CA PHE A 58 -2.58 -14.34 -2.36
C PHE A 58 -3.26 -13.30 -3.27
N TYR A 59 -3.03 -12.01 -3.01
CA TYR A 59 -3.60 -10.91 -3.80
C TYR A 59 -3.15 -10.96 -5.27
N LEU A 60 -1.85 -11.15 -5.52
CA LEU A 60 -1.31 -11.21 -6.88
C LEU A 60 -1.75 -12.48 -7.64
N ARG A 61 -2.03 -13.58 -6.94
CA ARG A 61 -2.56 -14.81 -7.57
C ARG A 61 -4.02 -14.67 -7.96
N THR A 62 -4.82 -13.99 -7.13
CA THR A 62 -6.27 -13.85 -7.33
C THR A 62 -6.64 -12.69 -8.25
N GLN A 63 -5.75 -11.69 -8.40
CA GLN A 63 -5.95 -10.56 -9.30
C GLN A 63 -4.91 -10.57 -10.45
N PRO A 64 -5.18 -11.31 -11.55
CA PRO A 64 -4.21 -11.47 -12.63
C PRO A 64 -3.87 -10.15 -13.34
N ASP A 65 -4.74 -9.14 -13.32
CA ASP A 65 -4.50 -7.82 -13.93
C ASP A 65 -3.46 -6.98 -13.16
N VAL A 66 -3.32 -7.17 -11.85
CA VAL A 66 -2.40 -6.40 -11.02
C VAL A 66 -0.95 -6.62 -11.45
N PRO A 67 -0.43 -7.85 -11.59
CA PRO A 67 0.92 -8.09 -12.11
C PRO A 67 1.24 -7.42 -13.45
N TYR A 68 0.26 -7.34 -14.38
CA TYR A 68 0.47 -6.64 -15.65
C TYR A 68 0.63 -5.14 -15.42
N ARG A 69 -0.26 -4.52 -14.62
CA ARG A 69 -0.15 -3.10 -14.28
C ARG A 69 1.15 -2.75 -13.56
N LEU A 70 1.62 -3.60 -12.64
CA LEU A 70 2.89 -3.39 -11.96
C LEU A 70 4.09 -3.30 -12.93
N LYS A 71 4.02 -3.99 -14.09
CA LYS A 71 5.04 -3.89 -15.14
C LYS A 71 4.95 -2.58 -15.93
N GLU A 72 3.79 -1.94 -15.96
CA GLU A 72 3.55 -0.70 -16.69
C GLU A 72 3.88 0.56 -15.87
N ILE A 73 3.83 0.46 -14.54
CA ILE A 73 4.20 1.58 -13.64
C ILE A 73 5.64 1.99 -13.89
N SER A 74 5.82 3.28 -14.17
CA SER A 74 7.12 3.90 -14.45
C SER A 74 7.68 4.51 -13.17
N CYS A 75 8.96 4.27 -12.88
CA CYS A 75 9.58 4.82 -11.69
C CYS A 75 9.76 6.34 -11.80
N THR A 76 9.31 7.07 -10.77
CA THR A 76 9.40 8.54 -10.69
C THR A 76 10.83 9.11 -10.63
N ALA A 77 11.85 8.26 -10.47
CA ALA A 77 13.25 8.71 -10.36
C ALA A 77 14.16 8.25 -11.51
N CYS A 78 13.91 7.09 -12.11
CA CYS A 78 14.77 6.54 -13.16
C CYS A 78 14.03 6.17 -14.45
N ASP A 79 12.73 6.49 -14.54
CA ASP A 79 11.84 6.24 -15.68
C ASP A 79 11.67 4.78 -16.11
N HIS A 80 12.38 3.86 -15.46
CA HIS A 80 12.28 2.43 -15.73
C HIS A 80 10.89 1.90 -15.38
N ARG A 81 10.32 1.10 -16.29
CA ARG A 81 9.02 0.45 -16.13
C ARG A 81 9.16 -0.86 -15.37
N GLY A 82 8.28 -1.10 -14.42
CA GLY A 82 8.28 -2.32 -13.63
C GLY A 82 8.64 -2.08 -12.17
N VAL A 83 7.68 -2.38 -11.32
CA VAL A 83 7.79 -2.27 -9.88
C VAL A 83 7.34 -3.58 -9.22
N SER A 84 7.86 -3.83 -8.02
CA SER A 84 7.36 -4.89 -7.15
C SER A 84 6.40 -4.28 -6.13
N LEU A 85 5.28 -4.94 -5.89
CA LEU A 85 4.31 -4.54 -4.87
C LEU A 85 4.74 -5.07 -3.51
N ASP A 86 5.01 -4.17 -2.56
CA ASP A 86 5.44 -4.56 -1.22
C ASP A 86 4.24 -4.77 -0.30
N PHE A 87 3.31 -3.81 -0.30
CA PHE A 87 2.07 -3.88 0.45
C PHE A 87 1.02 -2.92 -0.15
N ARG A 88 -0.22 -3.07 0.27
CA ARG A 88 -1.36 -2.25 -0.16
C ARG A 88 -2.09 -1.69 1.05
N ALA A 89 -2.57 -0.45 0.97
CA ALA A 89 -3.45 0.13 1.99
C ALA A 89 -4.72 0.70 1.35
N THR A 90 -5.88 0.32 1.88
CA THR A 90 -7.18 0.77 1.38
C THR A 90 -7.70 1.90 2.27
N MET A 91 -7.15 3.10 2.04
CA MET A 91 -7.46 4.30 2.83
C MET A 91 -8.94 4.71 2.77
N SER A 92 -9.66 4.32 1.73
CA SER A 92 -11.11 4.46 1.59
C SER A 92 -11.61 3.51 0.51
N VAL A 93 -12.92 3.38 0.37
CA VAL A 93 -13.57 2.65 -0.74
C VAL A 93 -13.19 3.17 -2.13
N ARG A 94 -12.69 4.42 -2.23
CA ARG A 94 -12.25 5.07 -3.48
C ARG A 94 -10.76 5.42 -3.52
N ASP A 95 -10.04 5.23 -2.42
CA ASP A 95 -8.62 5.55 -2.34
C ASP A 95 -7.87 4.33 -1.79
N ALA A 96 -7.22 3.61 -2.68
CA ALA A 96 -6.26 2.56 -2.32
C ALA A 96 -4.88 2.95 -2.86
N TYR A 97 -3.85 2.67 -2.06
CA TYR A 97 -2.46 2.94 -2.43
C TYR A 97 -1.68 1.63 -2.52
N TYR A 98 -0.94 1.48 -3.61
CA TYR A 98 0.08 0.48 -3.80
C TYR A 98 1.42 1.06 -3.35
N PHE A 99 2.03 0.42 -2.37
CA PHE A 99 3.37 0.77 -1.95
C PHE A 99 4.33 -0.13 -2.69
N VAL A 100 5.03 0.47 -3.64
CA VAL A 100 5.84 -0.26 -4.62
C VAL A 100 7.33 0.07 -4.50
N THR A 101 8.16 -0.85 -4.96
CA THR A 101 9.60 -0.69 -5.07
C THR A 101 10.01 -0.87 -6.53
N CYS A 102 10.72 0.12 -7.09
CA CYS A 102 11.26 0.01 -8.45
C CYS A 102 12.23 -1.16 -8.56
N GLN A 103 12.09 -1.98 -9.60
CA GLN A 103 12.96 -3.12 -9.79
C GLN A 103 14.38 -2.73 -10.23
N ALA A 104 14.55 -1.59 -10.90
CA ALA A 104 15.83 -1.08 -11.37
C ALA A 104 16.61 -0.32 -10.28
N CYS A 105 16.07 0.80 -9.79
CA CYS A 105 16.79 1.66 -8.83
C CYS A 105 16.48 1.40 -7.35
N LYS A 106 15.60 0.43 -7.05
CA LYS A 106 15.15 0.06 -5.69
C LYS A 106 14.50 1.19 -4.90
N ARG A 107 14.14 2.31 -5.55
CA ARG A 107 13.38 3.39 -4.92
C ARG A 107 11.98 2.93 -4.58
N GLN A 108 11.56 3.23 -3.35
CA GLN A 108 10.21 3.00 -2.87
C GLN A 108 9.35 4.24 -3.09
N PHE A 109 8.11 4.06 -3.51
CA PHE A 109 7.14 5.15 -3.64
C PHE A 109 5.70 4.61 -3.55
N PRO A 110 4.74 5.46 -3.15
CA PRO A 110 3.32 5.13 -3.25
C PRO A 110 2.83 5.38 -4.68
N GLU A 111 1.95 4.53 -5.17
CA GLU A 111 1.18 4.69 -6.40
C GLU A 111 -0.31 4.55 -6.09
N LYS A 112 -1.17 5.35 -6.71
CA LYS A 112 -2.62 5.20 -6.53
C LYS A 112 -3.13 3.99 -7.29
N SER A 113 -3.81 3.09 -6.60
CA SER A 113 -4.50 1.95 -7.23
C SER A 113 -5.70 2.47 -8.01
N SER A 114 -5.67 2.31 -9.33
CA SER A 114 -6.78 2.68 -10.22
C SER A 114 -7.77 1.53 -10.44
N LEU A 115 -7.64 0.40 -9.72
CA LEU A 115 -8.50 -0.79 -9.91
C LEU A 115 -9.74 -0.80 -9.00
N GLU A 116 -9.76 0.05 -7.97
CA GLU A 116 -10.79 -0.01 -6.91
C GLU A 116 -11.59 1.28 -6.78
N ALA A 117 -11.62 2.09 -7.85
CA ALA A 117 -12.69 3.07 -8.01
C ALA A 117 -13.94 2.30 -8.44
N PHE A 118 -14.65 1.70 -7.48
CA PHE A 118 -16.02 1.25 -7.73
C PHE A 118 -16.88 2.51 -7.92
N GLU A 119 -17.36 2.70 -9.15
CA GLU A 119 -18.47 3.60 -9.50
C GLU A 119 -19.81 2.97 -9.17
#